data_AF-A0A4R3VM03-F1
#
_entry.id   AF-A0A4R3VM03-F1
#
_cell.length_a   1.000
_cell.length_b   1.000
_cell.length_c   1.000
_cell.angle_alpha   90.00
_cell.angle_beta   90.00
_cell.angle_gamma   90.00
#
_symmetry.space_group_name_H-M   'P 1'
#
loop_
_entity.id
_entity.type
_entity.pdbx_description
1 polymer ?
#
loop_
_entity_poly.entity_id
_entity_poly.type
_entity_poly.pdbx_seq_one_letter_code
_entity_poly.pdbx_strand_id
1 'polypeptide(L)'
;MRKKTTFMHLILSILYGTICFFFLGIVLRLVITYMYAGNFHIGMDAIFKTLIMSGIAGVAAGSGSWIFAKIDEHKARKSKHSDP
;
A
#
# COMPACT_ATOMS: atom_id res chain seq x y z
N MET A 1 25.10 10.56 6.98
CA MET A 1 24.78 9.19 6.48
C MET A 1 24.10 9.29 5.12
N ARG A 2 24.71 8.76 4.04
CA ARG A 2 24.06 8.70 2.71
C ARG A 2 22.93 7.66 2.77
N LYS A 3 21.69 8.08 3.04
CA LYS A 3 20.52 7.22 2.84
C LYS A 3 20.29 7.10 1.32
N LYS A 4 20.95 6.13 0.68
CA LYS A 4 20.49 5.67 -0.64
C LYS A 4 19.13 5.06 -0.39
N THR A 5 18.08 5.69 -0.88
CA THR A 5 16.73 5.12 -0.92
C THR A 5 16.78 3.93 -1.87
N THR A 6 17.20 2.78 -1.34
CA THR A 6 17.33 1.54 -2.09
C THR A 6 15.93 1.14 -2.53
N PHE A 7 15.71 0.98 -3.84
CA PHE A 7 14.46 0.51 -4.45
C PHE A 7 13.81 -0.67 -3.72
N MET A 8 14.63 -1.51 -3.07
CA MET A 8 14.20 -2.59 -2.19
C MET A 8 13.29 -2.15 -1.03
N HIS A 9 13.54 -1.02 -0.37
CA HIS A 9 12.66 -0.51 0.70
C HIS A 9 11.29 -0.08 0.16
N LEU A 10 11.27 0.43 -1.07
CA LEU A 10 10.03 0.82 -1.72
C LEU A 10 9.21 -0.41 -2.06
N ILE A 11 9.78 -1.39 -2.76
CA ILE A 11 9.14 -2.67 -3.07
C ILE A 11 8.62 -3.35 -1.80
N LEU A 12 9.40 -3.34 -0.72
CA LEU A 12 8.98 -3.90 0.56
C LEU A 12 7.77 -3.16 1.16
N SER A 13 7.73 -1.82 1.05
CA SER A 13 6.57 -1.03 1.49
C SER A 13 5.32 -1.27 0.63
N ILE A 14 5.47 -1.44 -0.70
CA ILE A 14 4.35 -1.76 -1.60
C ILE A 14 3.80 -3.13 -1.25
N LEU A 15 4.69 -4.12 -1.09
CA LEU A 15 4.30 -5.49 -0.75
C LEU A 15 3.61 -5.55 0.61
N TYR A 16 4.18 -4.89 1.61
CA TYR A 16 3.60 -4.83 2.96
C TYR A 16 2.23 -4.13 2.95
N GLY A 17 2.11 -2.99 2.27
CA GLY A 17 0.84 -2.27 2.12
C GLY A 17 -0.23 -3.11 1.42
N THR A 18 0.14 -3.79 0.33
CA THR A 18 -0.77 -4.67 -0.42
C THR A 18 -1.27 -5.81 0.47
N ILE A 19 -0.38 -6.47 1.20
CA ILE A 19 -0.73 -7.58 2.11
C ILE A 19 -1.65 -7.07 3.23
N CYS A 20 -1.32 -5.95 3.88
CA CYS A 20 -2.17 -5.37 4.92
C CYS A 20 -3.57 -5.01 4.40
N PHE A 21 -3.68 -4.32 3.27
CA PHE A 21 -4.98 -3.96 2.69
C PHE A 21 -5.77 -5.18 2.23
N PHE A 22 -5.09 -6.24 1.77
CA PHE A 22 -5.74 -7.50 1.41
C PHE A 22 -6.36 -8.18 2.63
N PHE A 23 -5.61 -8.34 3.72
CA PHE A 23 -6.13 -8.91 4.98
C PHE A 23 -7.27 -8.06 5.55
N LEU A 24 -7.10 -6.74 5.59
CA LEU A 24 -8.12 -5.82 6.08
C LEU A 24 -9.39 -5.91 5.22
N GLY A 25 -9.25 -6.01 3.91
CA GLY A 25 -10.37 -6.21 2.98
C GLY A 25 -11.11 -7.53 3.19
N ILE A 26 -10.39 -8.62 3.48
CA ILE A 26 -11.00 -9.92 3.83
C ILE A 26 -11.76 -9.83 5.16
N VAL A 27 -11.15 -9.29 6.21
CA VAL A 27 -11.79 -9.13 7.52
C VAL A 27 -13.04 -8.27 7.42
N LEU A 28 -12.94 -7.14 6.71
CA LEU A 28 -14.08 -6.23 6.54
C LEU A 28 -15.25 -6.91 5.82
N ARG A 29 -14.97 -7.71 4.77
CA ARG A 29 -16.01 -8.51 4.11
C ARG A 29 -16.61 -9.56 5.01
N LEU A 30 -15.79 -10.28 5.77
CA LEU A 30 -16.25 -11.25 6.76
C LEU A 30 -17.22 -10.60 7.75
N VAL A 31 -16.86 -9.44 8.28
CA VAL A 31 -17.70 -8.66 9.22
C VAL A 31 -18.98 -8.19 8.55
N ILE A 32 -18.93 -7.60 7.35
CA ILE A 32 -20.13 -7.12 6.64
C ILE A 32 -21.07 -8.28 6.31
N THR A 33 -20.55 -9.39 5.78
CA THR A 33 -21.34 -10.57 5.44
C THR A 33 -21.96 -11.19 6.70
N TYR A 34 -21.21 -11.25 7.81
CA TYR A 34 -21.72 -11.72 9.09
C TYR A 34 -22.83 -10.82 9.63
N MET A 35 -22.63 -9.49 9.61
CA MET A 35 -23.60 -8.52 10.13
C MET A 35 -24.88 -8.42 9.28
N TYR A 36 -24.77 -8.46 7.95
CA TYR A 36 -25.92 -8.24 7.06
C TYR A 36 -26.63 -9.51 6.60
N ALA A 37 -25.88 -10.58 6.29
CA ALA A 37 -26.46 -11.79 5.71
C ALA A 37 -26.67 -12.91 6.74
N GLY A 38 -26.05 -12.83 7.92
CA GLY A 38 -26.07 -13.90 8.93
C GLY A 38 -25.52 -15.25 8.44
N ASN A 39 -24.94 -15.28 7.23
CA ASN A 39 -24.52 -16.47 6.51
C ASN A 39 -23.18 -16.20 5.82
N PHE A 40 -22.24 -17.15 5.86
CA PHE A 40 -20.91 -17.05 5.23
C PHE A 40 -20.94 -17.27 3.70
N HIS A 41 -21.98 -16.82 3.00
CA HIS A 41 -22.03 -16.94 1.55
C HIS A 41 -21.25 -15.79 0.91
N ILE A 42 -19.93 -15.92 0.91
CA ILE A 42 -19.04 -15.00 0.21
C ILE A 42 -19.02 -15.43 -1.27
N GLY A 43 -19.73 -14.66 -2.11
CA GLY A 43 -19.69 -14.85 -3.56
C GLY A 43 -18.27 -14.68 -4.11
N MET A 44 -17.88 -15.55 -5.05
CA MET A 44 -16.54 -15.56 -5.63
C MET A 44 -16.21 -14.26 -6.37
N ASP A 45 -17.20 -13.62 -7.01
CA ASP A 45 -17.13 -12.28 -7.60
C ASP A 45 -16.73 -11.20 -6.59
N ALA A 46 -17.22 -11.35 -5.38
CA ALA A 46 -16.98 -10.42 -4.28
C ALA A 46 -15.51 -10.51 -3.85
N ILE A 47 -14.96 -11.72 -3.74
CA ILE A 47 -13.53 -11.94 -3.44
C ILE A 47 -12.68 -11.32 -4.55
N PHE A 48 -13.01 -11.60 -5.82
CA PHE A 48 -12.28 -11.06 -6.96
C PHE A 48 -12.26 -9.52 -6.98
N LYS A 49 -13.41 -8.88 -6.72
CA LYS A 49 -13.48 -7.41 -6.65
C LYS A 49 -12.60 -6.84 -5.55
N THR A 50 -12.56 -7.46 -4.37
CA THR A 50 -11.69 -6.96 -3.28
C THR A 50 -10.23 -7.25 -3.51
N LEU A 51 -9.91 -8.36 -4.16
CA LEU A 51 -8.54 -8.65 -4.57
C LEU A 51 -8.03 -7.57 -5.53
N ILE A 52 -8.81 -7.20 -6.55
CA ILE A 52 -8.48 -6.12 -7.49
C ILE A 52 -8.37 -4.77 -6.76
N MET A 53 -9.33 -4.41 -5.91
CA MET A 53 -9.29 -3.14 -5.17
C MET A 53 -8.08 -3.06 -4.22
N SER A 54 -7.73 -4.15 -3.53
CA SER A 54 -6.56 -4.19 -2.65
C SER A 54 -5.25 -4.06 -3.44
N GLY A 55 -5.18 -4.65 -4.64
CA GLY A 55 -4.05 -4.50 -5.55
C GLY A 55 -3.89 -3.05 -6.02
N ILE A 56 -4.98 -2.40 -6.44
CA ILE A 56 -4.96 -0.98 -6.84
C ILE A 56 -4.53 -0.09 -5.66
N ALA A 57 -5.09 -0.32 -4.48
CA ALA A 57 -4.73 0.42 -3.27
C ALA A 57 -3.25 0.22 -2.90
N GLY A 58 -2.74 -1.01 -2.99
CA GLY A 58 -1.33 -1.33 -2.76
C GLY A 58 -0.39 -0.64 -3.74
N VAL A 59 -0.71 -0.68 -5.04
CA VAL A 59 0.06 -0.01 -6.09
C VAL A 59 0.00 1.51 -5.93
N ALA A 60 -1.16 2.09 -5.61
CA ALA A 60 -1.31 3.53 -5.40
C ALA A 60 -0.53 4.00 -4.17
N ALA A 61 -0.63 3.30 -3.04
CA ALA A 61 0.11 3.59 -1.82
C ALA A 61 1.62 3.46 -2.04
N GLY A 62 2.05 2.41 -2.73
CA GLY A 62 3.44 2.18 -3.06
C GLY A 62 4.02 3.22 -4.01
N SER A 63 3.27 3.60 -5.04
CA SER A 63 3.65 4.65 -6.00
C SER A 63 3.71 6.02 -5.33
N GLY A 64 2.74 6.34 -4.46
CA GLY A 64 2.73 7.57 -3.67
C GLY A 64 3.95 7.67 -2.76
N SER A 65 4.28 6.60 -2.03
CA SER A 65 5.48 6.50 -1.19
C SER A 65 6.76 6.70 -2.02
N TRP A 66 6.82 6.14 -3.24
CA TRP A 66 7.94 6.31 -4.17
C TRP A 66 8.14 7.76 -4.60
N ILE A 67 7.06 8.45 -4.97
CA ILE A 67 7.09 9.85 -5.37
C ILE A 67 7.53 10.74 -4.20
N PHE A 68 6.98 10.53 -3.01
CA PHE A 68 7.38 11.27 -1.81
C PHE A 68 8.85 11.04 -1.46
N ALA A 69 9.34 9.80 -1.56
CA ALA A 69 10.75 9.48 -1.33
C ALA A 69 11.68 10.18 -2.33
N LYS A 70 11.27 10.30 -3.60
CA LYS A 70 12.03 11.04 -4.63
C LYS A 70 12.03 12.55 -4.40
N ILE A 71 10.91 13.11 -3.95
CA ILE A 71 10.81 14.52 -3.58
C ILE A 71 11.74 14.82 -2.41
N ASP A 72 11.74 13.97 -1.38
CA ASP A 72 12.60 14.14 -0.20
C ASP A 72 14.09 14.03 -0.56
N GLU A 73 14.47 13.08 -1.43
CA GLU A 73 15.84 12.96 -1.94
C GLU A 73 16.27 14.19 -2.76
N HIS A 74 15.37 14.78 -3.56
CA HIS A 74 15.64 16.02 -4.28
C HIS A 74 15.81 17.20 -3.31
N LYS A 75 14.93 17.32 -2.31
CA LYS A 75 14.99 18.39 -1.31
C LYS A 75 16.26 18.29 -0.46
N ALA A 76 16.66 17.09 -0.05
CA ALA A 76 17.91 16.82 0.66
C ALA A 76 19.15 17.15 -0.18
N ARG A 77 19.11 16.91 -1.51
CA ARG A 77 20.20 17.31 -2.42
C ARG A 77 20.36 18.83 -2.55
N LYS A 78 19.25 19.58 -2.61
CA LYS A 78 19.31 21.05 -2.61
C LYS A 78 19.81 21.60 -1.28
N SER A 79 19.36 21.04 -0.16
CA SER A 79 19.81 21.46 1.18
C SER A 79 21.31 21.24 1.39
N LYS A 80 21.85 20.11 0.92
CA LYS A 80 23.28 19.79 1.07
C LYS A 80 24.22 20.68 0.24
N HIS A 81 23.68 21.41 -0.74
CA HIS A 81 24.45 22.38 -1.54
C HIS A 81 24.54 23.75 -0.85
N SER A 82 23.78 23.98 0.23
CA SER A 82 23.74 25.26 0.96
C SER A 82 24.57 25.26 2.25
N ASP A 83 25.28 24.17 2.55
CA ASP A 83 26.27 24.15 3.64
C ASP A 83 27.64 24.51 3.04
N PRO A 84 28.28 25.63 3.46
CA PRO A 84 29.58 26.09 2.96
C PRO A 84 30.75 25.16 3.32
#